data_AF-A0A5J4PGW5-F1
#
_entry.id   AF-A0A5J4PGW5-F1
#
_cell.length_a   1.000
_cell.length_b   1.000
_cell.length_c   1.000
_cell.angle_alpha   90.00
_cell.angle_beta   90.00
_cell.angle_gamma   90.00
#
_symmetry.space_group_name_H-M   'P 1'
#
loop_
_entity.id
_entity.type
_entity.pdbx_description
1 polymer ?
#
loop_
_entity_poly.entity_id
_entity_poly.type
_entity_poly.pdbx_seq_one_letter_code
_entity_poly.pdbx_strand_id
1 'polypeptide(L)'
;IPNQFATLENMDDFRSEIAPSRTFVFVREIEPLLSAGLIKGGDLDNAIVIYERKMSQENYDKLADVMGAPHMDASRMGYINHKPLVWPNECARHKLLDVIGDLALIGKQIKGRIIATRPGHTINNKFARQMRKEIRLHDIQAPRYNCNEEPVMDINRIRELLPHRYPFQLVDKVIEVSANYIVGVKNVTADEPFFQGHFPQEPVMPGVLQVEAMAQVGGLLVLNSVEEPERYSTYFMKIDSVKFRHKVVPGDTLIFRV
;
A
#
# COMPACT_ATOMS: atom_id res chain seq x y z
N ILE A 1 -26.49 -16.54 -20.86
CA ILE A 1 -25.07 -16.33 -20.54
C ILE A 1 -24.73 -17.28 -19.39
N PRO A 2 -23.72 -18.14 -19.52
CA PRO A 2 -23.28 -19.06 -18.47
C PRO A 2 -22.85 -18.34 -17.18
N ASN A 3 -22.59 -19.12 -16.13
CA ASN A 3 -22.21 -18.70 -14.78
C ASN A 3 -21.29 -17.45 -14.76
N GLN A 4 -21.69 -16.38 -14.06
CA GLN A 4 -20.94 -15.11 -13.97
C GLN A 4 -19.99 -15.05 -12.76
N PHE A 5 -19.79 -16.17 -12.07
CA PHE A 5 -18.91 -16.28 -10.92
C PHE A 5 -17.64 -17.08 -11.28
N ALA A 6 -16.53 -16.70 -10.66
CA ALA A 6 -15.27 -17.44 -10.70
C ALA A 6 -14.68 -17.46 -9.28
N THR A 7 -14.00 -18.55 -8.93
CA THR A 7 -13.36 -18.73 -7.63
C THR A 7 -12.06 -19.48 -7.84
N LEU A 8 -11.04 -19.12 -7.08
CA LEU A 8 -9.74 -19.80 -7.01
C LEU A 8 -9.45 -20.01 -5.53
N GLU A 9 -9.36 -21.26 -5.09
CA GLU A 9 -9.12 -21.59 -3.68
C GLU A 9 -7.63 -21.79 -3.39
N ASN A 10 -6.90 -22.43 -4.31
CA ASN A 10 -5.45 -22.62 -4.21
C ASN A 10 -4.72 -21.90 -5.37
N MET A 11 -3.63 -21.21 -5.04
CA MET A 11 -2.78 -20.54 -6.02
C MET A 11 -2.02 -21.51 -6.93
N ASP A 12 -1.83 -22.77 -6.53
CA ASP A 12 -1.19 -23.79 -7.37
C ASP A 12 -1.99 -24.05 -8.66
N ASP A 13 -3.32 -23.92 -8.58
CA ASP A 13 -4.23 -24.14 -9.72
C ASP A 13 -4.28 -22.94 -10.68
N PHE A 14 -3.67 -21.80 -10.32
CA PHE A 14 -3.72 -20.57 -11.12
C PHE A 14 -3.31 -20.80 -12.58
N ARG A 15 -2.25 -21.59 -12.80
CA ARG A 15 -1.68 -21.83 -14.13
C ARG A 15 -2.64 -22.59 -15.04
N SER A 16 -3.33 -23.59 -14.51
CA SER A 16 -4.26 -24.43 -15.28
C SER A 16 -5.64 -23.80 -15.40
N GLU A 17 -6.11 -23.10 -14.36
CA GLU A 17 -7.51 -22.70 -14.24
C GLU A 17 -7.82 -21.25 -14.61
N ILE A 18 -6.86 -20.33 -14.41
CA ILE A 18 -7.13 -18.90 -14.53
C ILE A 18 -6.25 -18.28 -15.61
N ALA A 19 -4.95 -18.57 -15.62
CA ALA A 19 -3.98 -17.98 -16.54
C ALA A 19 -4.36 -18.05 -18.03
N PRO A 20 -5.00 -19.12 -18.55
CA PRO A 20 -5.40 -19.19 -19.95
C PRO A 20 -6.62 -18.32 -20.34
N SER A 21 -7.24 -17.61 -19.39
CA SER A 21 -8.47 -16.84 -19.63
C SER A 21 -8.21 -15.58 -20.45
N ARG A 22 -8.74 -15.53 -21.68
CA ARG A 22 -8.55 -14.39 -22.58
C ARG A 22 -9.33 -13.17 -22.15
N THR A 23 -8.83 -12.00 -22.57
CA THR A 23 -9.57 -10.74 -22.43
C THR A 23 -10.82 -10.74 -23.31
N PHE A 24 -11.74 -9.82 -23.07
CA PHE A 24 -12.99 -9.76 -23.82
C PHE A 24 -13.44 -8.32 -24.07
N VAL A 25 -14.16 -8.13 -25.17
CA VAL A 25 -14.71 -6.83 -25.59
C VAL A 25 -16.10 -7.04 -26.17
N PHE A 26 -16.98 -6.06 -25.98
CA PHE A 26 -18.28 -6.05 -26.63
C PHE A 26 -18.19 -5.41 -28.01
N VAL A 27 -18.91 -5.95 -28.99
CA VAL A 27 -18.94 -5.41 -30.36
C VAL A 27 -19.26 -3.92 -30.40
N ARG A 28 -20.18 -3.44 -29.55
CA ARG A 28 -20.55 -2.01 -29.46
C ARG A 28 -19.39 -1.09 -29.05
N GLU A 29 -18.34 -1.64 -28.43
CA GLU A 29 -17.20 -0.89 -27.90
C GLU A 29 -16.05 -0.85 -28.92
N ILE A 30 -16.03 -1.75 -29.90
CA ILE A 30 -14.93 -1.86 -30.86
C ILE A 30 -14.76 -0.58 -31.68
N GLU A 31 -15.83 -0.08 -32.30
CA GLU A 31 -15.76 1.13 -33.14
C GLU A 31 -15.34 2.37 -32.34
N PRO A 32 -15.92 2.68 -31.16
CA PRO A 32 -15.41 3.74 -30.28
C PRO A 32 -13.92 3.57 -29.92
N LEU A 33 -13.49 2.36 -29.56
CA LEU A 33 -12.11 2.09 -29.17
C LEU A 33 -11.13 2.28 -30.35
N LEU A 34 -11.48 1.81 -31.55
CA LEU A 34 -10.68 2.01 -32.76
C LEU A 34 -10.58 3.49 -33.13
N SER A 35 -11.69 4.23 -33.04
CA SER A 35 -11.71 5.67 -33.31
C SER A 35 -10.82 6.47 -32.34
N ALA A 36 -10.70 6.00 -31.10
CA ALA A 36 -9.80 6.54 -30.10
C ALA A 36 -8.34 6.06 -30.27
N GLY A 37 -8.04 5.26 -31.30
CA GLY A 37 -6.71 4.71 -31.54
C GLY A 37 -6.27 3.65 -30.53
N LEU A 38 -7.20 3.03 -29.81
CA LEU A 38 -6.97 1.91 -28.90
C LEU A 38 -7.09 0.57 -29.66
N ILE A 39 -6.80 -0.55 -29.00
CA ILE A 39 -6.97 -1.93 -29.51
C ILE A 39 -6.30 -2.26 -30.87
N LYS A 40 -5.27 -1.50 -31.26
CA LYS A 40 -4.52 -1.65 -32.53
C LYS A 40 -3.85 -3.02 -32.77
N GLY A 41 -3.70 -3.83 -31.72
CA GLY A 41 -3.16 -5.20 -31.79
C GLY A 41 -4.17 -6.27 -31.38
N GLY A 42 -5.46 -5.92 -31.29
CA GLY A 42 -6.53 -6.86 -30.97
C GLY A 42 -6.82 -7.75 -32.16
N ASP A 43 -6.79 -9.07 -31.94
CA ASP A 43 -7.17 -10.10 -32.90
C ASP A 43 -8.14 -11.07 -32.20
N LEU A 44 -8.97 -11.77 -32.97
CA LEU A 44 -9.90 -12.81 -32.53
C LEU A 44 -9.20 -14.00 -31.86
N ASP A 45 -7.88 -14.12 -32.05
CA ASP A 45 -7.03 -15.08 -31.35
C ASP A 45 -6.80 -14.71 -29.88
N ASN A 46 -6.68 -13.41 -29.59
CA ASN A 46 -6.21 -12.91 -28.29
C ASN A 46 -7.34 -12.38 -27.41
N ALA A 47 -8.48 -12.00 -27.99
CA ALA A 47 -9.61 -11.42 -27.28
C ALA A 47 -10.94 -12.08 -27.69
N ILE A 48 -11.80 -12.34 -26.72
CA ILE A 48 -13.18 -12.80 -26.93
C ILE A 48 -14.04 -11.61 -27.35
N VAL A 49 -14.67 -11.71 -28.51
CA VAL A 49 -15.57 -10.67 -29.03
C VAL A 49 -17.02 -11.09 -28.84
N ILE A 50 -17.74 -10.34 -28.02
CA ILE A 50 -19.13 -10.65 -27.63
C ILE A 50 -20.10 -9.80 -28.46
N TYR A 51 -20.91 -10.49 -29.26
CA TYR A 51 -21.98 -9.91 -30.07
C TYR A 51 -23.34 -10.08 -29.38
N GLU A 52 -23.79 -9.00 -28.75
CA GLU A 52 -24.99 -8.98 -27.90
C GLU A 52 -26.11 -8.08 -28.41
N ARG A 53 -25.84 -7.20 -29.39
CA ARG A 53 -26.83 -6.27 -29.95
C ARG A 53 -26.88 -6.41 -31.47
N LYS A 54 -28.07 -6.67 -31.99
CA LYS A 54 -28.31 -6.82 -33.43
C LYS A 54 -27.88 -5.56 -34.20
N MET A 55 -27.20 -5.78 -35.34
CA MET A 55 -26.87 -4.76 -36.34
C MET A 55 -27.30 -5.22 -37.74
N SER A 56 -27.28 -4.32 -38.72
CA SER A 56 -27.50 -4.69 -40.12
C SER A 56 -26.37 -5.59 -40.62
N GLN A 57 -26.68 -6.46 -41.59
CA GLN A 57 -25.68 -7.34 -42.21
C GLN A 57 -24.50 -6.53 -42.78
N GLU A 58 -24.79 -5.39 -43.43
CA GLU A 58 -23.76 -4.50 -43.97
C GLU A 58 -22.78 -3.98 -42.90
N ASN A 59 -23.28 -3.63 -41.71
CA ASN A 59 -22.42 -3.16 -40.63
C ASN A 59 -21.64 -4.30 -39.97
N TYR A 60 -22.23 -5.50 -39.94
CA TYR A 60 -21.55 -6.70 -39.46
C TYR A 60 -20.38 -7.07 -40.37
N ASP A 61 -20.59 -7.09 -41.69
CA ASP A 61 -19.58 -7.45 -42.67
C ASP A 61 -18.42 -6.44 -42.64
N LYS A 62 -18.71 -5.13 -42.54
CA LYS A 62 -17.68 -4.10 -42.35
C LYS A 62 -16.86 -4.32 -41.09
N LEU A 63 -17.50 -4.68 -39.97
CA LEU A 63 -16.79 -4.98 -38.73
C LEU A 63 -15.95 -6.25 -38.85
N ALA A 64 -16.49 -7.28 -39.50
CA ALA A 64 -15.78 -8.53 -39.75
C ALA A 64 -14.52 -8.29 -40.60
N ASP A 65 -14.61 -7.48 -41.65
CA ASP A 65 -13.47 -7.09 -42.49
C ASP A 65 -12.39 -6.34 -41.70
N VAL A 66 -12.79 -5.40 -40.84
CA VAL A 66 -11.87 -4.65 -39.98
C VAL A 66 -11.17 -5.55 -38.94
N MET A 67 -11.88 -6.57 -38.45
CA MET A 67 -11.40 -7.49 -37.42
C MET A 67 -10.72 -8.75 -37.99
N GLY A 68 -10.70 -8.95 -39.30
CA GLY A 68 -10.22 -10.19 -39.93
C GLY A 68 -11.09 -11.42 -39.59
N ALA A 69 -12.38 -11.22 -39.30
CA ALA A 69 -13.33 -12.27 -38.96
C ALA A 69 -14.05 -12.83 -40.21
N PRO A 70 -14.49 -14.10 -40.21
CA PRO A 70 -15.34 -14.60 -41.28
C PRO A 70 -16.71 -13.92 -41.25
N HIS A 71 -17.29 -13.68 -42.43
CA HIS A 71 -18.66 -13.18 -42.55
C HIS A 71 -19.64 -14.22 -42.03
N MET A 72 -20.54 -13.80 -41.16
CA MET A 72 -21.56 -14.64 -40.54
C MET A 72 -22.92 -13.94 -40.60
N ASP A 73 -23.98 -14.72 -40.43
CA ASP A 73 -25.34 -14.19 -40.34
C ASP A 73 -25.47 -13.28 -39.11
N ALA A 74 -25.69 -11.98 -39.35
CA ALA A 74 -25.81 -10.96 -38.32
C ALA A 74 -27.00 -11.18 -37.37
N SER A 75 -27.93 -12.08 -37.69
CA SER A 75 -29.03 -12.47 -36.81
C SER A 75 -28.60 -13.40 -35.67
N ARG A 76 -27.45 -14.09 -35.80
CA ARG A 76 -26.90 -15.02 -34.80
C ARG A 76 -26.07 -14.27 -33.76
N MET A 77 -26.63 -14.10 -32.57
CA MET A 77 -25.94 -13.50 -31.41
C MET A 77 -25.05 -14.52 -30.71
N GLY A 78 -23.97 -14.05 -30.06
CA GLY A 78 -23.02 -14.93 -29.37
C GLY A 78 -21.58 -14.44 -29.43
N TYR A 79 -20.65 -15.36 -29.65
CA TYR A 79 -19.21 -15.08 -29.78
C TYR A 79 -18.82 -15.07 -31.25
N ILE A 80 -18.01 -14.08 -31.67
CA ILE A 80 -17.52 -13.95 -33.06
C ILE A 80 -16.23 -14.77 -33.29
N ASN A 81 -15.57 -15.22 -32.21
CA ASN A 81 -14.29 -15.93 -32.28
C ASN A 81 -14.34 -17.23 -33.09
N HIS A 82 -13.26 -17.49 -33.82
CA HIS A 82 -13.05 -18.76 -34.53
C HIS A 82 -12.61 -19.90 -33.57
N LYS A 83 -11.95 -19.57 -32.46
CA LYS A 83 -11.58 -20.50 -31.37
C LYS A 83 -12.69 -20.58 -30.32
N PRO A 84 -13.06 -21.80 -29.86
CA PRO A 84 -14.03 -21.95 -28.79
C PRO A 84 -13.53 -21.32 -27.49
N LEU A 85 -14.46 -21.08 -26.56
CA LEU A 85 -14.12 -20.73 -25.19
C LEU A 85 -13.41 -21.90 -24.50
N VAL A 86 -12.41 -21.60 -23.68
CA VAL A 86 -11.75 -22.61 -22.84
C VAL A 86 -12.69 -23.05 -21.73
N TRP A 87 -13.45 -22.11 -21.18
CA TRP A 87 -14.48 -22.36 -20.17
C TRP A 87 -15.78 -21.62 -20.48
N PRO A 88 -16.95 -22.14 -20.07
CA PRO A 88 -18.20 -21.42 -20.18
C PRO A 88 -18.15 -20.04 -19.48
N ASN A 89 -17.45 -19.93 -18.34
CA ASN A 89 -17.32 -18.69 -17.56
C ASN A 89 -15.99 -17.95 -17.78
N GLU A 90 -15.35 -18.09 -18.94
CA GLU A 90 -14.01 -17.53 -19.24
C GLU A 90 -13.93 -16.01 -18.94
N CYS A 91 -14.97 -15.23 -19.25
CA CYS A 91 -14.98 -13.79 -18.95
C CYS A 91 -14.93 -13.49 -17.44
N ALA A 92 -15.60 -14.29 -16.60
CA ALA A 92 -15.54 -14.15 -15.15
C ALA A 92 -14.16 -14.55 -14.61
N ARG A 93 -13.56 -15.61 -15.17
CA ARG A 93 -12.20 -16.04 -14.83
C ARG A 93 -11.15 -14.99 -15.24
N HIS A 94 -11.32 -14.33 -16.38
CA HIS A 94 -10.47 -13.20 -16.78
C HIS A 94 -10.58 -12.03 -15.81
N LYS A 95 -11.78 -11.71 -15.30
CA LYS A 95 -11.91 -10.68 -14.25
C LYS A 95 -11.25 -11.08 -12.93
N LEU A 96 -11.22 -12.37 -12.59
CA LEU A 96 -10.45 -12.87 -11.46
C LEU A 96 -8.93 -12.75 -11.73
N LEU A 97 -8.48 -13.03 -12.94
CA LEU A 97 -7.09 -12.80 -13.38
C LEU A 97 -6.68 -11.33 -13.23
N ASP A 98 -7.52 -10.40 -13.70
CA ASP A 98 -7.32 -8.95 -13.55
C ASP A 98 -7.15 -8.56 -12.07
N VAL A 99 -8.03 -9.05 -11.20
CA VAL A 99 -7.97 -8.82 -9.75
C VAL A 99 -6.66 -9.36 -9.17
N ILE A 100 -6.27 -10.59 -9.50
CA ILE A 100 -5.00 -11.18 -9.02
C ILE A 100 -3.81 -10.33 -9.45
N GLY A 101 -3.77 -9.91 -10.72
CA GLY A 101 -2.71 -9.06 -11.26
C GLY A 101 -2.64 -7.69 -10.59
N ASP A 102 -3.77 -7.00 -10.44
CA ASP A 102 -3.84 -5.69 -9.77
C ASP A 102 -3.43 -5.80 -8.29
N LEU A 103 -3.82 -6.86 -7.59
CA LEU A 103 -3.48 -7.07 -6.19
C LEU A 103 -2.04 -7.51 -5.97
N ALA A 104 -1.39 -8.10 -6.98
CA ALA A 104 0.05 -8.37 -6.95
C ALA A 104 0.86 -7.08 -6.74
N LEU A 105 0.32 -5.92 -7.15
CA LEU A 105 0.91 -4.61 -6.85
C LEU A 105 0.98 -4.31 -5.35
N ILE A 106 0.34 -5.06 -4.44
CA ILE A 106 0.56 -4.86 -3.01
C ILE A 106 2.02 -5.12 -2.62
N GLY A 107 2.70 -6.04 -3.32
CA GLY A 107 4.12 -6.38 -3.10
C GLY A 107 4.37 -7.32 -1.92
N LYS A 108 3.31 -7.84 -1.29
CA LYS A 108 3.36 -8.92 -0.29
C LYS A 108 2.30 -9.97 -0.61
N GLN A 109 2.58 -11.22 -0.29
CA GLN A 109 1.57 -12.28 -0.39
C GLN A 109 0.48 -12.07 0.65
N ILE A 110 -0.77 -12.15 0.21
CA ILE A 110 -1.94 -11.95 1.07
C ILE A 110 -2.39 -13.31 1.57
N LYS A 111 -2.37 -13.51 2.89
CA LYS A 111 -3.01 -14.67 3.54
C LYS A 111 -4.41 -14.28 3.98
N GLY A 112 -5.39 -14.54 3.12
CA GLY A 112 -6.79 -14.21 3.39
C GLY A 112 -7.71 -14.50 2.22
N ARG A 113 -9.00 -14.22 2.42
CA ARG A 113 -10.04 -14.37 1.40
C ARG A 113 -10.39 -13.01 0.82
N ILE A 114 -10.43 -12.92 -0.51
CA ILE A 114 -10.80 -11.70 -1.22
C ILE A 114 -12.12 -11.96 -1.95
N ILE A 115 -13.08 -11.07 -1.76
CA ILE A 115 -14.39 -11.13 -2.40
C ILE A 115 -14.55 -9.84 -3.19
N ALA A 116 -14.77 -9.96 -4.49
CA ALA A 116 -14.94 -8.82 -5.37
C ALA A 116 -16.24 -8.95 -6.16
N THR A 117 -17.12 -7.95 -6.02
CA THR A 117 -18.40 -7.87 -6.75
C THR A 117 -18.27 -6.81 -7.83
N ARG A 118 -18.34 -7.22 -9.10
CA ARG A 118 -18.13 -6.34 -10.28
C ARG A 118 -16.78 -5.59 -10.22
N PRO A 119 -15.64 -6.31 -10.15
CA PRO A 119 -14.32 -5.69 -10.06
C PRO A 119 -13.93 -4.93 -11.33
N GLY A 120 -12.97 -4.01 -11.18
CA GLY A 120 -12.32 -3.31 -12.27
C GLY A 120 -11.03 -2.65 -11.82
N HIS A 121 -10.14 -2.33 -12.76
CA HIS A 121 -8.78 -1.87 -12.43
C HIS A 121 -8.74 -0.66 -11.48
N THR A 122 -9.65 0.31 -11.65
CA THR A 122 -9.69 1.50 -10.79
C THR A 122 -9.95 1.16 -9.33
N ILE A 123 -10.91 0.27 -9.03
CA ILE A 123 -11.23 -0.10 -7.65
C ILE A 123 -10.19 -1.05 -7.07
N ASN A 124 -9.69 -2.00 -7.87
CA ASN A 124 -8.65 -2.93 -7.47
C ASN A 124 -7.37 -2.19 -7.08
N ASN A 125 -6.94 -1.21 -7.90
CA ASN A 125 -5.77 -0.39 -7.61
C ASN A 125 -5.95 0.48 -6.37
N LYS A 126 -7.13 1.07 -6.17
CA LYS A 126 -7.42 1.83 -4.94
C LYS A 126 -7.31 0.95 -3.70
N PHE A 127 -7.89 -0.25 -3.74
CA PHE A 127 -7.79 -1.23 -2.67
C PHE A 127 -6.34 -1.68 -2.42
N ALA A 128 -5.59 -2.01 -3.48
CA ALA A 128 -4.18 -2.40 -3.40
C ALA A 128 -3.32 -1.29 -2.77
N ARG A 129 -3.54 -0.03 -3.16
CA ARG A 129 -2.84 1.12 -2.57
C ARG A 129 -3.16 1.30 -1.09
N GLN A 130 -4.41 1.13 -0.69
CA GLN A 130 -4.83 1.21 0.71
C GLN A 130 -4.20 0.08 1.54
N MET A 131 -4.26 -1.16 1.05
CA MET A 131 -3.61 -2.31 1.68
C MET A 131 -2.10 -2.12 1.82
N ARG A 132 -1.42 -1.64 0.77
CA ARG A 132 0.02 -1.37 0.82
C ARG A 132 0.37 -0.30 1.87
N LYS A 133 -0.47 0.74 2.02
CA LYS A 133 -0.30 1.77 3.05
C LYS A 133 -0.42 1.17 4.46
N GLU A 134 -1.45 0.36 4.69
CA GLU A 134 -1.64 -0.32 5.99
C GLU A 134 -0.50 -1.28 6.31
N ILE A 135 -0.05 -2.07 5.33
CA ILE A 135 1.09 -2.96 5.49
C ILE A 135 2.31 -2.15 5.93
N ARG A 136 2.66 -1.07 5.22
CA ARG A 136 3.82 -0.23 5.58
C ARG A 136 3.73 0.35 7.00
N LEU A 137 2.54 0.77 7.43
CA LEU A 137 2.34 1.30 8.78
C LEU A 137 2.60 0.24 9.86
N HIS A 138 2.23 -1.01 9.60
CA HIS A 138 2.42 -2.13 10.53
C HIS A 138 3.78 -2.85 10.38
N ASP A 139 4.47 -2.65 9.25
CA ASP A 139 5.79 -3.22 8.95
C ASP A 139 6.93 -2.42 9.59
N ILE A 140 6.63 -1.31 10.28
CA ILE A 140 7.63 -0.60 11.10
C ILE A 140 8.04 -1.53 12.24
N GLN A 141 9.09 -2.31 12.00
CA GLN A 141 9.76 -3.08 13.02
C GLN A 141 10.40 -2.10 14.01
N ALA A 142 10.27 -2.40 15.30
CA ALA A 142 11.04 -1.72 16.32
C ALA A 142 12.54 -1.81 15.96
N PRO A 143 13.29 -0.71 15.99
CA PRO A 143 14.73 -0.76 15.77
C PRO A 143 15.38 -1.74 16.74
N ARG A 144 16.40 -2.48 16.27
CA ARG A 144 17.20 -3.28 17.20
C ARG A 144 18.04 -2.33 18.03
N TYR A 145 17.94 -2.48 19.35
CA TYR A 145 18.71 -1.69 20.30
C TYR A 145 19.59 -2.61 21.13
N ASN A 146 20.90 -2.41 21.04
CA ASN A 146 21.89 -3.00 21.93
C ASN A 146 22.45 -1.89 22.83
N CYS A 147 22.24 -2.02 24.14
CA CYS A 147 22.67 -0.99 25.09
C CYS A 147 24.19 -0.85 25.21
N ASN A 148 24.96 -1.86 24.79
CA ASN A 148 26.42 -1.89 24.88
C ASN A 148 27.12 -1.29 23.64
N GLU A 149 26.37 -0.98 22.58
CA GLU A 149 26.94 -0.33 21.40
C GLU A 149 27.11 1.18 21.62
N GLU A 150 28.20 1.73 21.07
CA GLU A 150 28.45 3.17 21.09
C GLU A 150 27.37 3.90 20.28
N PRO A 151 26.84 5.02 20.80
CA PRO A 151 25.85 5.80 20.06
C PRO A 151 26.48 6.59 18.92
N VAL A 152 25.67 6.85 17.88
CA VAL A 152 26.00 7.82 16.82
C VAL A 152 26.04 9.24 17.39
N MET A 153 25.15 9.57 18.33
CA MET A 153 25.21 10.80 19.11
C MET A 153 24.99 10.51 20.59
N ASP A 154 25.96 10.87 21.41
CA ASP A 154 25.84 10.82 22.87
C ASP A 154 25.11 12.06 23.42
N ILE A 155 24.97 12.12 24.74
CA ILE A 155 24.29 13.23 25.42
C ILE A 155 24.98 14.58 25.19
N ASN A 156 26.31 14.61 25.03
CA ASN A 156 27.06 15.84 24.83
C ASN A 156 26.80 16.38 23.43
N ARG A 157 26.86 15.52 22.42
CA ARG A 157 26.53 15.89 21.04
C ARG A 157 25.09 16.37 20.91
N ILE A 158 24.14 15.70 21.59
CA ILE A 158 22.74 16.14 21.62
C ILE A 158 22.60 17.55 22.24
N ARG A 159 23.36 17.86 23.30
CA ARG A 159 23.34 19.19 23.96
C ARG A 159 23.84 20.33 23.09
N GLU A 160 24.75 20.05 22.18
CA GLU A 160 25.26 21.01 21.20
C GLU A 160 24.19 21.36 20.17
N LEU A 161 23.39 20.38 19.74
CA LEU A 161 22.38 20.55 18.70
C LEU A 161 21.05 21.07 19.25
N LEU A 162 20.56 20.50 20.35
CA LEU A 162 19.28 20.90 20.94
C LEU A 162 19.47 22.01 21.99
N PRO A 163 18.60 23.03 22.02
CA PRO A 163 18.63 24.06 23.06
C PRO A 163 18.06 23.58 24.40
N HIS A 164 17.31 22.47 24.41
CA HIS A 164 16.68 21.91 25.61
C HIS A 164 17.69 21.57 26.70
N ARG A 165 17.34 21.79 27.96
CA ARG A 165 18.16 21.44 29.14
C ARG A 165 17.30 20.75 30.18
N TYR A 166 17.93 20.09 31.15
CA TYR A 166 17.22 19.49 32.28
C TYR A 166 16.24 20.52 32.90
N PRO A 167 14.98 20.14 33.18
CA PRO A 167 14.42 18.78 33.11
C PRO A 167 13.78 18.37 31.78
N PHE A 168 13.97 19.14 30.70
CA PHE A 168 13.25 18.98 29.43
C PHE A 168 14.10 18.46 28.27
N GLN A 169 15.41 18.26 28.44
CA GLN A 169 16.19 17.46 27.51
C GLN A 169 15.95 15.99 27.83
N LEU A 170 15.11 15.33 27.03
CA LEU A 170 14.63 13.99 27.35
C LEU A 170 15.49 12.91 26.68
N VAL A 171 15.92 13.12 25.43
CA VAL A 171 16.64 12.12 24.65
C VAL A 171 18.05 11.89 25.21
N ASP A 172 18.41 10.62 25.45
CA ASP A 172 19.70 10.26 26.04
C ASP A 172 20.78 10.03 24.98
N LYS A 173 20.42 9.36 23.88
CA LYS A 173 21.34 9.05 22.77
C LYS A 173 20.61 8.79 21.46
N VAL A 174 21.34 8.93 20.36
CA VAL A 174 20.93 8.53 19.01
C VAL A 174 21.76 7.33 18.58
N ILE A 175 21.11 6.27 18.11
CA ILE A 175 21.76 5.01 17.73
C ILE A 175 21.84 4.82 16.21
N GLU A 176 21.05 5.56 15.44
CA GLU A 176 21.06 5.48 13.98
C GLU A 176 20.64 6.83 13.38
N VAL A 177 21.35 7.27 12.34
CA VAL A 177 21.01 8.47 11.58
C VAL A 177 21.13 8.15 10.09
N SER A 178 20.10 8.51 9.34
CA SER A 178 20.07 8.47 7.89
C SER A 178 19.70 9.84 7.33
N ALA A 179 19.60 9.97 6.01
CA ALA A 179 19.12 11.19 5.36
C ALA A 179 17.63 11.46 5.64
N ASN A 180 16.84 10.41 5.87
CA ASN A 180 15.37 10.51 5.92
C ASN A 180 14.75 9.98 7.22
N TYR A 181 15.55 9.42 8.14
CA TYR A 181 15.06 8.94 9.42
C TYR A 181 16.18 8.96 10.47
N ILE A 182 15.78 8.92 11.73
CA ILE A 182 16.66 8.89 12.89
C ILE A 182 16.11 7.93 13.94
N VAL A 183 16.99 7.31 14.73
CA VAL A 183 16.60 6.46 15.86
C VAL A 183 17.19 6.99 17.15
N GLY A 184 16.32 7.49 18.02
CA GLY A 184 16.68 8.02 19.34
C GLY A 184 16.18 7.14 20.48
N VAL A 185 16.88 7.22 21.61
CA VAL A 185 16.61 6.42 22.80
C VAL A 185 16.35 7.34 23.99
N LYS A 186 15.30 7.02 24.74
CA LYS A 186 14.95 7.60 26.04
C LYS A 186 14.83 6.48 27.06
N ASN A 187 15.71 6.47 28.05
CA ASN A 187 15.62 5.66 29.24
C ASN A 187 14.75 6.38 30.25
N VAL A 188 13.89 5.61 30.92
CA VAL A 188 12.93 6.13 31.88
C VAL A 188 13.40 5.78 33.27
N THR A 189 13.70 6.78 34.08
CA THR A 189 14.28 6.60 35.43
C THR A 189 13.36 7.17 36.50
N ALA A 190 13.31 6.53 37.67
CA ALA A 190 12.40 6.93 38.74
C ALA A 190 12.67 8.35 39.29
N ASP A 191 13.90 8.84 39.13
CA ASP A 191 14.34 10.16 39.61
C ASP A 191 13.85 11.32 38.73
N GLU A 192 13.18 11.04 37.61
CA GLU A 192 12.66 12.12 36.74
C GLU A 192 11.54 12.91 37.43
N PRO A 193 11.57 14.25 37.36
CA PRO A 193 10.75 15.12 38.22
C PRO A 193 9.24 14.96 37.98
N PHE A 194 8.82 14.53 36.80
CA PHE A 194 7.40 14.33 36.51
C PHE A 194 6.80 13.13 37.25
N PHE A 195 7.58 12.17 37.73
CA PHE A 195 7.05 11.06 38.53
C PHE A 195 6.57 11.49 39.92
N GLN A 196 7.10 12.60 40.45
CA GLN A 196 6.67 13.14 41.75
C GLN A 196 5.26 13.76 41.69
N GLY A 197 4.88 14.30 40.52
CA GLY A 197 3.66 15.11 40.36
C GLY A 197 2.59 14.54 39.43
N HIS A 198 2.91 13.62 38.52
CA HIS A 198 1.93 13.08 37.57
C HIS A 198 0.93 12.14 38.27
N PHE A 199 1.43 11.12 38.97
CA PHE A 199 0.64 10.21 39.81
C PHE A 199 1.51 9.65 40.96
N PRO A 200 1.44 10.22 42.19
CA PRO A 200 2.37 9.89 43.27
C PRO A 200 2.43 8.41 43.70
N GLN A 201 1.35 7.66 43.50
CA GLN A 201 1.26 6.23 43.85
C GLN A 201 1.41 5.31 42.64
N GLU A 202 1.56 5.87 41.43
CA GLU A 202 1.59 5.11 40.19
C GLU A 202 2.54 5.78 39.18
N PRO A 203 3.85 5.49 39.24
CA PRO A 203 4.84 6.21 38.44
C PRO A 203 4.69 5.88 36.95
N VAL A 204 3.97 6.74 36.23
CA VAL A 204 3.71 6.64 34.78
C VAL A 204 4.27 7.87 34.08
N MET A 205 5.01 7.70 32.99
CA MET A 205 5.50 8.83 32.18
C MET A 205 4.33 9.47 31.41
N PRO A 206 4.07 10.78 31.52
CA PRO A 206 3.03 11.46 30.76
C PRO A 206 3.17 11.26 29.26
N GLY A 207 2.07 10.92 28.57
CA GLY A 207 2.09 10.70 27.12
C GLY A 207 2.58 11.91 26.33
N VAL A 208 2.33 13.13 26.81
CA VAL A 208 2.85 14.37 26.21
C VAL A 208 4.38 14.45 26.24
N LEU A 209 5.03 13.93 27.29
CA LEU A 209 6.49 13.89 27.37
C LEU A 209 7.10 12.80 26.48
N GLN A 210 6.36 11.69 26.26
CA GLN A 210 6.77 10.68 25.28
C GLN A 210 6.76 11.26 23.86
N VAL A 211 5.73 12.05 23.52
CA VAL A 211 5.62 12.75 22.23
C VAL A 211 6.69 13.84 22.11
N GLU A 212 6.95 14.58 23.17
CA GLU A 212 8.03 15.57 23.22
C GLU A 212 9.41 14.93 22.98
N ALA A 213 9.72 13.81 23.66
CA ALA A 213 10.97 13.09 23.43
C ALA A 213 11.10 12.63 21.97
N MET A 214 10.01 12.12 21.37
CA MET A 214 9.96 11.78 19.95
C MET A 214 10.18 13.01 19.06
N ALA A 215 9.62 14.16 19.42
CA ALA A 215 9.80 15.42 18.69
C ALA A 215 11.24 15.91 18.74
N GLN A 216 11.92 15.78 19.88
CA GLN A 216 13.35 16.09 20.03
C GLN A 216 14.22 15.21 19.14
N VAL A 217 13.89 13.91 19.02
CA VAL A 217 14.54 13.00 18.08
C VAL A 217 14.36 13.49 16.64
N GLY A 218 13.15 13.84 16.23
CA GLY A 218 12.91 14.44 14.89
C GLY A 218 13.64 15.76 14.68
N GLY A 219 13.72 16.61 15.71
CA GLY A 219 14.47 17.86 15.69
C GLY A 219 15.96 17.65 15.44
N LEU A 220 16.56 16.62 16.07
CA LEU A 220 17.95 16.23 15.85
C LEU A 220 18.23 15.85 14.38
N LEU A 221 17.32 15.16 13.70
CA LEU A 221 17.47 14.83 12.28
C LEU A 221 17.57 16.10 11.42
N VAL A 222 16.69 17.06 11.66
CA VAL A 222 16.66 18.33 10.90
C VAL A 222 17.88 19.17 11.23
N LEU A 223 18.19 19.37 12.51
CA LEU A 223 19.32 20.20 12.95
C LEU A 223 20.67 19.63 12.52
N ASN A 224 20.79 18.31 12.41
CA ASN A 224 21.99 17.67 11.88
C ASN A 224 22.19 17.87 10.36
N SER A 225 21.19 18.41 9.66
CA SER A 225 21.22 18.64 8.20
C SER A 225 21.45 20.11 7.80
N VAL A 226 21.45 21.04 8.75
CA VAL A 226 21.57 22.49 8.49
C VAL A 226 22.92 23.04 8.97
N GLU A 227 23.36 24.11 8.33
CA GLU A 227 24.49 24.92 8.80
C GLU A 227 24.04 25.79 9.98
N GLU A 228 24.90 25.95 11.00
CA GLU A 228 24.63 26.74 12.22
C GLU A 228 23.33 26.34 12.95
N PRO A 229 23.19 25.07 13.39
CA PRO A 229 21.97 24.55 14.02
C PRO A 229 21.50 25.36 15.24
N GLU A 230 22.42 26.00 15.97
CA GLU A 230 22.15 26.86 17.11
C GLU A 230 21.26 28.08 16.79
N ARG A 231 21.12 28.45 15.51
CA ARG A 231 20.24 29.55 15.06
C ARG A 231 18.79 29.12 14.85
N TYR A 232 18.50 27.83 14.93
CA TYR A 232 17.19 27.27 14.62
C TYR A 232 16.52 26.65 15.86
N SER A 233 15.23 26.94 16.02
CA SER A 233 14.38 26.28 17.01
C SER A 233 13.43 25.33 16.30
N THR A 234 13.45 24.05 16.68
CA THR A 234 12.51 23.06 16.17
C THR A 234 11.26 23.03 17.03
N TYR A 235 10.09 23.27 16.43
CA TYR A 235 8.80 23.21 17.11
C TYR A 235 7.97 22.03 16.63
N PHE A 236 7.37 21.33 17.59
CA PHE A 236 6.43 20.27 17.29
C PHE A 236 5.04 20.85 17.03
N MET A 237 4.61 20.83 15.76
CA MET A 237 3.41 21.56 15.33
C MET A 237 2.11 20.77 15.50
N LYS A 238 2.13 19.46 15.20
CA LYS A 238 0.92 18.64 15.18
C LYS A 238 1.26 17.16 15.28
N ILE A 239 0.39 16.41 15.96
CA ILE A 239 0.35 14.95 15.89
C ILE A 239 -1.09 14.50 15.63
N ASP A 240 -1.26 13.47 14.80
CA ASP A 240 -2.56 12.90 14.48
C ASP A 240 -2.58 11.41 14.82
N SER A 241 -3.73 10.91 15.28
CA SER A 241 -3.99 9.47 15.46
C SER A 241 -3.04 8.70 16.40
N VAL A 242 -2.53 9.35 17.45
CA VAL A 242 -1.71 8.70 18.48
C VAL A 242 -2.56 7.79 19.36
N LYS A 243 -2.04 6.58 19.65
CA LYS A 243 -2.64 5.65 20.61
C LYS A 243 -1.56 5.08 21.50
N PHE A 244 -1.66 5.33 22.81
CA PHE A 244 -0.80 4.72 23.82
C PHE A 244 -1.43 3.38 24.26
N ARG A 245 -0.76 2.26 23.98
CA ARG A 245 -1.28 0.92 24.26
C ARG A 245 -0.80 0.35 25.59
N HIS A 246 0.36 0.79 26.05
CA HIS A 246 1.00 0.33 27.28
C HIS A 246 1.45 1.54 28.09
N LYS A 247 1.46 1.39 29.43
CA LYS A 247 2.06 2.38 30.32
C LYS A 247 3.57 2.34 30.12
N VAL A 248 4.19 3.50 30.31
CA VAL A 248 5.64 3.65 30.36
C VAL A 248 5.99 3.99 31.80
N VAL A 249 6.82 3.16 32.42
CA VAL A 249 7.16 3.21 33.84
C VAL A 249 8.68 3.27 34.02
N PRO A 250 9.20 3.64 35.21
CA PRO A 250 10.64 3.57 35.48
C PRO A 250 11.23 2.19 35.17
N GLY A 251 12.37 2.17 34.50
CA GLY A 251 13.04 0.96 34.00
C GLY A 251 12.77 0.68 32.52
N ASP A 252 11.76 1.29 31.91
CA ASP A 252 11.50 1.14 30.48
C ASP A 252 12.52 1.88 29.62
N THR A 253 12.68 1.41 28.38
CA THR A 253 13.41 2.10 27.31
C THR A 253 12.46 2.39 26.16
N LEU A 254 12.30 3.67 25.85
CA LEU A 254 11.60 4.12 24.65
C LEU A 254 12.59 4.26 23.51
N ILE A 255 12.25 3.66 22.37
CA ILE A 255 13.02 3.75 21.13
C ILE A 255 12.12 4.42 20.10
N PHE A 256 12.54 5.58 19.63
CA PHE A 256 11.82 6.36 18.64
C PHE A 256 12.51 6.22 17.30
N ARG A 257 11.78 5.70 16.30
CA ARG A 257 12.19 5.81 14.89
C ARG A 257 11.30 6.85 14.23
N VAL A 258 11.89 7.97 13.86
CA VAL A 258 11.21 9.14 13.28
C VAL A 258 11.71 9.38 11.87
#